data_AF-A0A6L6BLZ2-F1
#
_entry.id   AF-A0A6L6BLZ2-F1
#
_cell.length_a   1.000
_cell.length_b   1.000
_cell.length_c   1.000
_cell.angle_alpha   90.00
_cell.angle_beta   90.00
_cell.angle_gamma   90.00
#
_symmetry.space_group_name_H-M   'P 1'
#
loop_
_entity.id
_entity.type
_entity.pdbx_description
1 polymer ?
#
loop_
_entity_poly.entity_id
_entity_poly.type
_entity_poly.pdbx_seq_one_letter_code
_entity_poly.pdbx_strand_id
1 'polypeptide(L)'
;MNQEISKSAPSVRITEVFLKLRGISAWTFAVFALVIWQATVVTRLQWDIHRGLGTSAFDVGLYDQGIWLMSRFKAPFVTLMGRNLLGDHSSLILLFVVPIYWLAPGTETLLALQAFVIAAGAIPIYFFARRTLQSGCLGFLMAVVWLVNPAVNGTNLENFHPDSFLGLLVPIALVCALSKKWLGYWIALGLCLLVKEDVVLIVLPLGVLLSVRGEKRRGLITAVAGIVAALAGTFLLMRSLIGVPTRNGWRIPFGGVGGFIKECFTSPTNVVKYLSSDERPAYLWKMFAPLAFMSFLAPEVVMVSALVLFSNMVSTFWYQFHIEYHYSLVAVPALVLAVVVGAGRLRGRAR
;
A
#
# COMPACT_ATOMS: atom_id res chain seq x y z
N MET A 1 20.28 -49.19 40.32
CA MET A 1 19.27 -48.64 39.39
C MET A 1 19.36 -47.13 39.46
N ASN A 2 20.34 -46.54 38.77
CA ASN A 2 20.58 -45.09 38.75
C ASN A 2 20.24 -44.59 37.34
N GLN A 3 19.18 -43.79 37.21
CA GLN A 3 18.92 -42.99 36.02
C GLN A 3 19.36 -41.55 36.32
N GLU A 4 20.50 -41.15 35.75
CA GLU A 4 20.88 -39.75 35.64
C GLU A 4 19.98 -39.06 34.61
N ILE A 5 19.18 -38.11 35.08
CA ILE A 5 18.44 -37.18 34.23
C ILE A 5 19.45 -36.17 33.67
N SER A 6 19.86 -36.38 32.42
CA SER A 6 20.59 -35.41 31.62
C SER A 6 19.76 -34.14 31.45
N LYS A 7 20.14 -33.08 32.18
CA LYS A 7 19.66 -31.71 31.95
C LYS A 7 20.32 -31.19 30.67
N SER A 8 19.62 -31.30 29.55
CA SER A 8 20.03 -30.65 28.29
C SER A 8 20.00 -29.12 28.46
N ALA A 9 21.12 -28.48 28.15
CA ALA A 9 21.41 -27.10 28.50
C ALA A 9 20.59 -26.07 27.68
N PRO A 10 19.88 -25.11 28.31
CA PRO A 10 19.23 -23.98 27.63
C PRO A 10 20.23 -22.92 27.11
N SER A 11 21.53 -23.06 27.36
CA SER A 11 22.57 -22.06 27.06
C SER A 11 22.91 -21.93 25.57
N VAL A 12 22.75 -22.99 24.77
CA VAL A 12 23.13 -22.97 23.34
C VAL A 12 22.18 -22.09 22.52
N ARG A 13 20.86 -22.15 22.79
CA ARG A 13 19.86 -21.30 22.10
C ARG A 13 20.02 -19.82 22.41
N ILE A 14 20.34 -19.46 23.66
CA ILE A 14 20.55 -18.08 24.06
C ILE A 14 21.78 -17.52 23.35
N THR A 15 22.87 -18.28 23.30
CA THR A 15 24.12 -17.87 22.66
C THR A 15 23.96 -17.66 21.14
N GLU A 16 23.19 -18.51 20.45
CA GLU A 16 22.86 -18.31 19.02
C GLU A 16 22.01 -17.06 18.77
N VAL A 17 21.06 -16.75 19.66
CA VAL A 17 20.25 -15.52 19.59
C VAL A 17 21.15 -14.30 19.81
N PHE A 18 22.03 -14.33 20.81
CA PHE A 18 23.00 -13.25 21.06
C PHE A 18 24.00 -13.05 19.91
N LEU A 19 24.47 -14.12 19.27
CA LEU A 19 25.34 -14.04 18.09
C LEU A 19 24.60 -13.50 16.85
N LYS A 20 23.34 -13.89 16.64
CA LYS A 20 22.47 -13.30 15.60
C LYS A 20 22.20 -11.82 15.87
N LEU A 21 21.99 -11.43 17.13
CA LEU A 21 21.79 -10.02 17.53
C LEU A 21 23.07 -9.19 17.32
N ARG A 22 24.27 -9.76 17.56
CA ARG A 22 25.56 -9.12 17.23
C ARG A 22 25.79 -8.91 15.73
N GLY A 23 25.13 -9.68 14.87
CA GLY A 23 25.17 -9.52 13.40
C GLY A 23 24.23 -8.44 12.85
N ILE A 24 23.39 -7.84 13.69
CA ILE A 24 22.47 -6.77 13.28
C ILE A 24 23.27 -5.47 13.18
N SER A 25 23.41 -4.95 11.95
CA SER A 25 24.08 -3.67 11.73
C SER A 25 23.36 -2.55 12.49
N ALA A 26 24.10 -1.56 13.02
CA ALA A 26 23.54 -0.38 13.67
C ALA A 26 22.42 0.29 12.83
N TRP A 27 22.55 0.28 11.50
CA TRP A 27 21.54 0.76 10.57
C TRP A 27 20.19 0.02 10.64
N THR A 28 20.22 -1.29 10.93
CA THR A 28 18.99 -2.08 11.06
C THR A 28 18.26 -1.68 12.33
N PHE A 29 18.99 -1.54 13.45
CA PHE A 29 18.42 -1.00 14.68
C PHE A 29 17.87 0.41 14.47
N ALA A 30 18.62 1.28 13.79
CA ALA A 30 18.20 2.65 13.47
C ALA A 30 16.90 2.67 12.64
N VAL A 31 16.72 1.78 11.66
CA VAL A 31 15.45 1.69 10.91
C VAL A 31 14.29 1.25 11.78
N PHE A 32 14.45 0.22 12.62
CA PHE A 32 13.37 -0.21 13.51
C PHE A 32 13.01 0.89 14.52
N ALA A 33 14.01 1.55 15.11
CA ALA A 33 13.80 2.70 15.99
C ALA A 33 13.07 3.83 15.26
N LEU A 34 13.45 4.14 14.02
CA LEU A 34 12.83 5.18 13.21
C LEU A 34 11.38 4.83 12.83
N VAL A 35 11.10 3.58 12.49
CA VAL A 35 9.74 3.08 12.20
C VAL A 35 8.85 3.21 13.43
N ILE A 36 9.32 2.75 14.60
CA ILE A 36 8.57 2.85 15.86
C ILE A 36 8.36 4.32 16.24
N TRP A 37 9.40 5.14 16.11
CA TRP A 37 9.32 6.57 16.38
C TRP A 37 8.28 7.26 15.49
N GLN A 38 8.38 7.09 14.17
CA GLN A 38 7.45 7.71 13.22
C GLN A 38 6.01 7.25 13.46
N ALA A 39 5.80 5.94 13.63
CA ALA A 39 4.46 5.40 13.88
C ALA A 39 3.87 5.98 15.18
N THR A 40 4.68 6.11 16.24
CA THR A 40 4.24 6.67 17.52
C THR A 40 3.91 8.16 17.41
N VAL A 41 4.76 8.94 16.73
CA VAL A 41 4.55 10.38 16.53
C VAL A 41 3.28 10.63 15.70
N VAL A 42 3.13 9.92 14.58
CA VAL A 42 1.95 10.03 13.72
C VAL A 42 0.69 9.58 14.47
N THR A 43 0.76 8.48 15.22
CA THR A 43 -0.37 8.01 16.04
C THR A 43 -0.81 9.09 17.03
N ARG A 44 0.13 9.68 17.78
CA ARG A 44 -0.19 10.75 18.74
C ARG A 44 -0.82 11.95 18.05
N LEU A 45 -0.24 12.39 16.93
CA LEU A 45 -0.78 13.51 16.15
C LEU A 45 -2.21 13.22 15.66
N GLN A 46 -2.45 12.01 15.15
CA GLN A 46 -3.78 11.59 14.70
C GLN A 46 -4.79 11.50 15.84
N TRP A 47 -4.38 11.05 17.02
CA TRP A 47 -5.23 11.07 18.21
C TRP A 47 -5.55 12.49 18.65
N ASP A 48 -4.57 13.40 18.64
CA ASP A 48 -4.79 14.80 18.99
C ASP A 48 -5.75 15.48 18.00
N ILE A 49 -5.61 15.21 16.70
CA ILE A 49 -6.55 15.65 15.66
C ILE A 49 -7.94 15.07 15.91
N HIS A 50 -8.05 13.78 16.18
CA HIS A 50 -9.34 13.12 16.44
C HIS A 50 -10.04 13.67 17.68
N ARG A 51 -9.32 13.80 18.79
CA ARG A 51 -9.83 14.38 20.06
C ARG A 51 -10.17 15.86 19.92
N GLY A 52 -9.46 16.57 19.05
CA GLY A 52 -9.76 17.94 18.63
C GLY A 52 -10.93 18.06 17.63
N LEU A 53 -11.67 16.98 17.36
CA LEU A 53 -12.79 16.92 16.41
C LEU A 53 -12.39 17.20 14.94
N GLY A 54 -11.12 16.98 14.59
CA GLY A 54 -10.57 17.20 13.25
C GLY A 54 -10.72 16.03 12.28
N THR A 55 -11.35 14.92 12.68
CA THR A 55 -11.58 13.74 11.82
C THR A 55 -12.99 13.72 11.22
N SER A 56 -13.14 13.21 10.01
CA SER A 56 -14.44 13.14 9.31
C SER A 56 -15.23 11.89 9.70
N ALA A 57 -16.50 12.08 10.06
CA ALA A 57 -17.42 10.95 10.28
C ALA A 57 -17.60 10.08 9.02
N PHE A 58 -17.50 10.67 7.82
CA PHE A 58 -17.72 9.97 6.55
C PHE A 58 -16.57 9.03 6.16
N ASP A 59 -15.39 9.12 6.77
CA ASP A 59 -14.32 8.14 6.50
C ASP A 59 -14.08 7.28 7.73
N VAL A 60 -13.55 7.88 8.81
CA VAL A 60 -13.13 7.10 9.97
C VAL A 60 -14.34 6.51 10.72
N GLY A 61 -15.46 7.23 10.77
CA GLY A 61 -16.69 6.76 11.40
C GLY A 61 -17.35 5.59 10.66
N LEU A 62 -17.24 5.55 9.32
CA LEU A 62 -17.75 4.42 8.53
C LEU A 62 -17.06 3.12 8.92
N TYR A 63 -15.73 3.14 8.92
CA TYR A 63 -14.92 1.98 9.22
C TYR A 63 -14.99 1.60 10.69
N ASP A 64 -15.01 2.56 11.62
CA ASP A 64 -15.17 2.29 13.04
C ASP A 64 -16.50 1.57 13.33
N GLN A 65 -17.63 2.10 12.84
CA GLN A 65 -18.94 1.46 13.02
C GLN A 65 -18.98 0.07 12.37
N GLY A 66 -18.48 -0.07 11.15
CA GLY A 66 -18.52 -1.35 10.44
C GLY A 66 -17.65 -2.42 11.11
N ILE A 67 -16.44 -2.09 11.54
CA ILE A 67 -15.55 -3.01 12.28
C ILE A 67 -16.15 -3.34 13.64
N TRP A 68 -16.73 -2.36 14.34
CA TRP A 68 -17.42 -2.59 15.60
C TRP A 68 -18.58 -3.60 15.46
N LEU A 69 -19.36 -3.52 14.37
CA LEU A 69 -20.43 -4.49 14.06
C LEU A 69 -19.87 -5.87 13.74
N MET A 70 -18.85 -5.97 12.88
CA MET A 70 -18.21 -7.25 12.55
C MET A 70 -17.60 -7.91 13.80
N SER A 71 -17.02 -7.12 14.70
CA SER A 71 -16.47 -7.61 15.97
C SER A 71 -17.52 -8.23 16.91
N ARG A 72 -18.80 -7.98 16.66
CA ARG A 72 -19.95 -8.55 17.38
C ARG A 72 -20.71 -9.58 16.54
N PHE A 73 -20.10 -10.06 15.45
CA PHE A 73 -20.71 -11.00 14.51
C PHE A 73 -22.02 -10.48 13.91
N LYS A 74 -22.16 -9.16 13.78
CA LYS A 74 -23.30 -8.51 13.14
C LYS A 74 -22.94 -8.10 11.71
N ALA A 75 -23.95 -8.06 10.84
CA ALA A 75 -23.78 -7.50 9.51
C ALA A 75 -23.32 -6.03 9.63
N PRO A 76 -22.26 -5.61 8.91
CA PRO A 76 -21.72 -4.26 9.01
C PRO A 76 -22.54 -3.25 8.21
N PHE A 77 -23.81 -3.08 8.57
CA PHE A 77 -24.65 -2.01 8.03
C PHE A 77 -24.27 -0.69 8.71
N VAL A 78 -23.71 0.23 7.94
CA VAL A 78 -23.17 1.49 8.45
C VAL A 78 -24.21 2.58 8.25
N THR A 79 -24.68 3.18 9.34
CA THR A 79 -25.84 4.10 9.33
C THR A 79 -25.54 5.41 8.63
N LEU A 80 -24.30 5.91 8.74
CA LEU A 80 -23.83 7.10 8.01
C LEU A 80 -23.86 6.91 6.50
N MET A 81 -23.65 5.67 6.03
CA MET A 81 -23.62 5.31 4.61
C MET A 81 -24.98 4.84 4.09
N GLY A 82 -25.85 4.35 4.98
CA GLY A 82 -27.11 3.70 4.62
C GLY A 82 -26.95 2.35 3.89
N ARG A 83 -25.80 1.69 4.00
CA ARG A 83 -25.53 0.40 3.32
C ARG A 83 -24.49 -0.44 4.05
N ASN A 84 -24.29 -1.67 3.58
CA ASN A 84 -23.27 -2.59 4.10
C ASN A 84 -21.85 -2.09 3.75
N LEU A 85 -20.93 -2.07 4.73
CA LEU A 85 -19.54 -1.64 4.57
C LEU A 85 -18.81 -2.42 3.46
N LEU A 86 -18.94 -3.75 3.46
CA LEU A 86 -18.31 -4.63 2.46
C LEU A 86 -19.02 -4.57 1.10
N GLY A 87 -20.21 -3.95 1.07
CA GLY A 87 -20.95 -3.65 -0.15
C GLY A 87 -20.50 -2.35 -0.83
N ASP A 88 -19.90 -1.43 -0.07
CA ASP A 88 -19.36 -0.19 -0.60
C ASP A 88 -18.01 -0.40 -1.29
N HIS A 89 -17.10 -1.07 -0.58
CA HIS A 89 -15.81 -1.53 -1.07
C HIS A 89 -15.59 -2.96 -0.60
N SER A 90 -15.00 -3.81 -1.44
CA SER A 90 -14.76 -5.22 -1.10
C SER A 90 -13.52 -5.37 -0.20
N SER A 91 -13.55 -4.76 0.98
CA SER A 91 -12.40 -4.66 1.89
C SER A 91 -12.36 -5.76 2.94
N LEU A 92 -12.18 -6.99 2.48
CA LEU A 92 -12.09 -8.18 3.33
C LEU A 92 -10.88 -8.19 4.28
N ILE A 93 -9.86 -7.37 4.01
CA ILE A 93 -8.71 -7.17 4.90
C ILE A 93 -9.15 -6.71 6.30
N LEU A 94 -10.29 -6.02 6.40
CA LEU A 94 -10.83 -5.51 7.66
C LEU A 94 -11.21 -6.64 8.64
N LEU A 95 -11.42 -7.86 8.15
CA LEU A 95 -11.62 -9.02 9.03
C LEU A 95 -10.39 -9.32 9.90
N PHE A 96 -9.19 -9.00 9.42
CA PHE A 96 -7.95 -9.12 10.21
C PHE A 96 -7.80 -7.99 11.24
N VAL A 97 -8.56 -6.90 11.12
CA VAL A 97 -8.59 -5.79 12.07
C VAL A 97 -9.49 -6.12 13.26
N VAL A 98 -10.52 -6.93 13.07
CA VAL A 98 -11.49 -7.30 14.12
C VAL A 98 -10.82 -7.84 15.40
N PRO A 99 -9.87 -8.79 15.35
CA PRO A 99 -9.21 -9.27 16.56
C PRO A 99 -8.42 -8.19 17.31
N ILE A 100 -7.82 -7.23 16.61
CA ILE A 100 -7.11 -6.10 17.21
C ILE A 100 -8.12 -5.17 17.89
N TYR A 101 -9.26 -4.94 17.22
CA TYR A 101 -10.35 -4.10 17.72
C TYR A 101 -11.00 -4.66 18.99
N TRP A 102 -10.98 -5.98 19.23
CA TRP A 102 -11.43 -6.56 20.50
C TRP A 102 -10.59 -6.16 21.70
N LEU A 103 -9.28 -5.92 21.50
CA LEU A 103 -8.37 -5.55 22.59
C LEU A 103 -8.49 -4.08 22.97
N ALA A 104 -8.66 -3.23 21.96
CA ALA A 104 -8.81 -1.79 22.11
C ALA A 104 -9.82 -1.30 21.08
N PRO A 105 -11.13 -1.24 21.41
CA PRO A 105 -12.13 -0.78 20.47
C PRO A 105 -12.09 0.76 20.32
N GLY A 106 -12.19 1.23 19.08
CA GLY A 106 -12.41 2.64 18.75
C GLY A 106 -11.57 3.15 17.58
N THR A 107 -11.94 4.34 17.10
CA THR A 107 -11.25 5.07 16.03
C THR A 107 -9.74 5.22 16.29
N GLU A 108 -9.32 5.52 17.52
CA GLU A 108 -7.91 5.69 17.88
C GLU A 108 -7.06 4.45 17.53
N THR A 109 -7.63 3.24 17.71
CA THR A 109 -6.97 1.98 17.35
C THR A 109 -6.78 1.85 15.85
N LEU A 110 -7.77 2.28 15.05
CA LEU A 110 -7.69 2.23 13.59
C LEU A 110 -6.62 3.19 13.07
N LEU A 111 -6.59 4.42 13.59
CA LEU A 111 -5.58 5.43 13.25
C LEU A 111 -4.17 4.97 13.63
N ALA A 112 -4.01 4.39 14.82
CA ALA A 112 -2.74 3.79 15.24
C ALA A 112 -2.33 2.65 14.31
N LEU A 113 -3.24 1.71 14.04
CA LEU A 113 -2.97 0.56 13.17
C LEU A 113 -2.50 1.01 11.77
N GLN A 114 -3.18 1.99 11.16
CA GLN A 114 -2.78 2.59 9.89
C GLN A 114 -1.36 3.15 9.96
N ALA A 115 -1.05 3.96 10.97
CA ALA A 115 0.28 4.55 11.15
C ALA A 115 1.38 3.47 11.26
N PHE A 116 1.17 2.43 12.07
CA PHE A 116 2.12 1.33 12.24
C PHE A 116 2.31 0.52 10.95
N VAL A 117 1.23 0.20 10.24
CA VAL A 117 1.30 -0.58 9.00
C VAL A 117 2.01 0.21 7.90
N ILE A 118 1.69 1.50 7.72
CA ILE A 118 2.36 2.35 6.74
C ILE A 118 3.84 2.51 7.09
N ALA A 119 4.18 2.77 8.36
CA ALA A 119 5.57 2.91 8.80
C ALA A 119 6.37 1.61 8.56
N ALA A 120 5.77 0.45 8.81
CA ALA A 120 6.38 -0.85 8.58
C ALA A 120 6.77 -1.08 7.11
N GLY A 121 6.14 -0.38 6.15
CA GLY A 121 6.54 -0.38 4.73
C GLY A 121 8.00 -0.01 4.49
N ALA A 122 8.63 0.74 5.41
CA ALA A 122 10.05 1.08 5.35
C ALA A 122 10.97 -0.14 5.50
N ILE A 123 10.52 -1.19 6.19
CA ILE A 123 11.33 -2.37 6.52
C ILE A 123 11.70 -3.19 5.27
N PRO A 124 10.76 -3.65 4.42
CA PRO A 124 11.12 -4.35 3.18
C PRO A 124 11.94 -3.46 2.24
N ILE A 125 11.66 -2.16 2.18
CA ILE A 125 12.42 -1.19 1.38
C ILE A 125 13.87 -1.11 1.87
N TYR A 126 14.10 -0.98 3.19
CA TYR A 126 15.41 -0.96 3.81
C TYR A 126 16.24 -2.19 3.46
N PHE A 127 15.70 -3.39 3.71
CA PHE A 127 16.44 -4.63 3.49
C PHE A 127 16.75 -4.85 2.02
N PHE A 128 15.81 -4.49 1.12
CA PHE A 128 16.04 -4.56 -0.31
C PHE A 128 17.11 -3.55 -0.76
N ALA A 129 17.03 -2.30 -0.32
CA ALA A 129 17.99 -1.26 -0.64
C ALA A 129 19.39 -1.55 -0.08
N ARG A 130 19.49 -1.99 1.17
CA ARG A 130 20.76 -2.40 1.78
C ARG A 130 21.46 -3.49 0.97
N ARG A 131 20.70 -4.50 0.51
CA ARG A 131 21.26 -5.60 -0.29
C ARG A 131 21.65 -5.14 -1.69
N THR A 132 20.75 -4.44 -2.38
CA THR A 132 20.93 -4.00 -3.78
C THR A 132 22.04 -2.95 -3.89
N LEU A 133 22.11 -2.04 -2.94
CA LEU A 133 23.10 -0.96 -2.87
C LEU A 133 24.31 -1.32 -1.99
N GLN A 134 24.40 -2.56 -1.49
CA GLN A 134 25.44 -3.09 -0.60
C GLN A 134 25.91 -2.09 0.47
N SER A 135 24.98 -1.32 1.05
CA SER A 135 25.29 -0.25 2.00
C SER A 135 24.15 -0.11 3.01
N GLY A 136 24.47 -0.25 4.30
CA GLY A 136 23.50 -0.05 5.37
C GLY A 136 22.99 1.39 5.44
N CYS A 137 23.87 2.37 5.18
CA CYS A 137 23.54 3.79 5.15
C CYS A 137 22.57 4.10 4.01
N LEU A 138 22.86 3.67 2.77
CA LEU A 138 21.94 3.88 1.64
C LEU A 138 20.61 3.15 1.84
N GLY A 139 20.64 1.96 2.45
CA GLY A 139 19.41 1.28 2.87
C GLY A 139 18.59 2.11 3.84
N PHE A 140 19.24 2.66 4.88
CA PHE A 140 18.59 3.52 5.88
C PHE A 140 18.02 4.78 5.24
N LEU A 141 18.76 5.44 4.33
CA LEU A 141 18.26 6.61 3.62
C LEU A 141 17.00 6.30 2.80
N MET A 142 16.90 5.12 2.18
CA MET A 142 15.67 4.75 1.46
C MET A 142 14.48 4.49 2.40
N ALA A 143 14.73 4.03 3.63
CA ALA A 143 13.70 3.96 4.65
C ALA A 143 13.24 5.36 5.09
N VAL A 144 14.18 6.30 5.25
CA VAL A 144 13.86 7.71 5.51
C VAL A 144 13.02 8.29 4.38
N VAL A 145 13.42 8.09 3.11
CA VAL A 145 12.69 8.56 1.92
C VAL A 145 11.24 8.07 1.93
N TRP A 146 10.99 6.81 2.31
CA TRP A 146 9.62 6.29 2.48
C TRP A 146 8.86 7.02 3.61
N LEU A 147 9.46 7.10 4.80
CA LEU A 147 8.80 7.61 6.00
C LEU A 147 8.53 9.12 5.95
N VAL A 148 9.33 9.88 5.21
CA VAL A 148 9.15 11.34 5.03
C VAL A 148 8.46 11.68 3.70
N ASN A 149 8.08 10.69 2.90
CA ASN A 149 7.43 10.94 1.61
C ASN A 149 6.11 11.70 1.82
N PRO A 150 5.87 12.83 1.12
CA PRO A 150 4.67 13.63 1.31
C PRO A 150 3.37 12.87 1.04
N ALA A 151 3.31 11.99 0.03
CA ALA A 151 2.11 11.21 -0.26
C ALA A 151 1.83 10.13 0.79
N VAL A 152 2.89 9.54 1.36
CA VAL A 152 2.79 8.59 2.48
C VAL A 152 2.28 9.30 3.73
N ASN A 153 2.80 10.49 4.02
CA ASN A 153 2.37 11.27 5.18
C ASN A 153 0.98 11.90 4.98
N GLY A 154 0.62 12.31 3.77
CA GLY A 154 -0.75 12.74 3.45
C GLY A 154 -1.77 11.67 3.85
N THR A 155 -1.52 10.42 3.42
CA THR A 155 -2.37 9.28 3.79
C THR A 155 -2.43 9.04 5.31
N ASN A 156 -1.30 9.16 6.01
CA ASN A 156 -1.26 9.07 7.46
C ASN A 156 -2.02 10.19 8.17
N LEU A 157 -2.08 11.38 7.55
CA LEU A 157 -2.71 12.57 8.12
C LEU A 157 -4.19 12.68 7.80
N GLU A 158 -4.67 11.93 6.82
CA GLU A 158 -6.08 11.74 6.51
C GLU A 158 -6.78 10.84 7.56
N ASN A 159 -8.02 10.45 7.27
CA ASN A 159 -8.77 9.46 8.05
C ASN A 159 -8.25 8.03 7.80
N PHE A 160 -8.82 7.07 8.54
CA PHE A 160 -8.52 5.65 8.35
C PHE A 160 -9.04 5.13 7.00
N HIS A 161 -8.18 4.45 6.25
CA HIS A 161 -8.51 3.80 4.99
C HIS A 161 -7.89 2.39 4.92
N PRO A 162 -8.62 1.38 4.40
CA PRO A 162 -8.08 0.04 4.15
C PRO A 162 -6.85 0.06 3.23
N ASP A 163 -6.77 1.04 2.33
CA ASP A 163 -5.63 1.26 1.42
C ASP A 163 -4.28 1.38 2.15
N SER A 164 -4.30 1.78 3.43
CA SER A 164 -3.10 1.84 4.29
C SER A 164 -2.33 0.53 4.35
N PHE A 165 -3.01 -0.62 4.26
CA PHE A 165 -2.38 -1.94 4.24
C PHE A 165 -1.47 -2.14 3.02
N LEU A 166 -1.77 -1.48 1.90
CA LEU A 166 -0.94 -1.54 0.69
C LEU A 166 0.41 -0.86 0.89
N GLY A 167 0.51 0.08 1.85
CA GLY A 167 1.76 0.71 2.27
C GLY A 167 2.81 -0.28 2.77
N LEU A 168 2.40 -1.43 3.30
CA LEU A 168 3.30 -2.53 3.67
C LEU A 168 3.30 -3.68 2.65
N LEU A 169 2.11 -4.09 2.22
CA LEU A 169 1.94 -5.31 1.41
C LEU A 169 2.53 -5.17 0.01
N VAL A 170 2.40 -4.00 -0.64
CA VAL A 170 2.96 -3.77 -1.98
C VAL A 170 4.49 -3.76 -1.96
N PRO A 171 5.19 -3.08 -1.03
CA PRO A 171 6.63 -3.24 -0.86
C PRO A 171 7.07 -4.69 -0.64
N ILE A 172 6.38 -5.47 0.22
CA ILE A 172 6.70 -6.88 0.43
C ILE A 172 6.55 -7.66 -0.88
N ALA A 173 5.42 -7.51 -1.57
CA ALA A 173 5.16 -8.20 -2.83
C ALA A 173 6.25 -7.88 -3.88
N LEU A 174 6.54 -6.61 -4.09
CA LEU A 174 7.57 -6.17 -5.03
C LEU A 174 8.97 -6.68 -4.65
N VAL A 175 9.38 -6.52 -3.40
CA VAL A 175 10.69 -6.98 -2.92
C VAL A 175 10.82 -8.50 -3.07
N CYS A 176 9.78 -9.26 -2.72
CA CYS A 176 9.75 -10.71 -2.89
C CYS A 176 9.79 -11.12 -4.37
N ALA A 177 9.01 -10.47 -5.24
CA ALA A 177 9.03 -10.69 -6.69
C ALA A 177 10.42 -10.42 -7.30
N LEU A 178 10.99 -9.25 -7.01
CA LEU A 178 12.32 -8.85 -7.47
C LEU A 178 13.43 -9.74 -6.93
N SER A 179 13.21 -10.36 -5.77
CA SER A 179 14.14 -11.31 -5.13
C SER A 179 13.85 -12.78 -5.46
N LYS A 180 12.85 -13.07 -6.29
CA LYS A 180 12.36 -14.43 -6.59
C LYS A 180 11.98 -15.25 -5.34
N LYS A 181 11.52 -14.60 -4.27
CA LYS A 181 11.02 -15.23 -3.03
C LYS A 181 9.51 -15.45 -3.13
N TRP A 182 9.12 -16.48 -3.88
CA TRP A 182 7.73 -16.65 -4.33
C TRP A 182 6.71 -16.92 -3.23
N LEU A 183 7.08 -17.61 -2.15
CA LEU A 183 6.13 -17.84 -1.04
C LEU A 183 5.70 -16.52 -0.41
N GLY A 184 6.66 -15.66 -0.04
CA GLY A 184 6.37 -14.33 0.50
C GLY A 184 5.63 -13.44 -0.50
N TYR A 185 5.94 -13.56 -1.80
CA TYR A 185 5.22 -12.89 -2.87
C TYR A 185 3.73 -13.28 -2.91
N TRP A 186 3.43 -14.58 -2.92
CA TRP A 186 2.04 -15.05 -3.02
C TRP A 186 1.22 -14.74 -1.77
N ILE A 187 1.83 -14.80 -0.58
CA ILE A 187 1.18 -14.38 0.66
C ILE A 187 0.84 -12.89 0.60
N ALA A 188 1.82 -12.04 0.26
CA ALA A 188 1.60 -10.60 0.15
C ALA A 188 0.58 -10.24 -0.93
N LEU A 189 0.64 -10.90 -2.09
CA LEU A 189 -0.34 -10.71 -3.17
C LEU A 189 -1.75 -11.11 -2.70
N GLY A 190 -1.90 -12.27 -2.06
CA GLY A 190 -3.18 -12.72 -1.52
C GLY A 190 -3.78 -11.69 -0.56
N LEU A 191 -2.96 -11.16 0.35
CA LEU A 191 -3.38 -10.10 1.27
C LEU A 191 -3.72 -8.79 0.56
N CYS A 192 -2.94 -8.37 -0.46
CA CYS A 192 -3.27 -7.20 -1.28
C CYS A 192 -4.66 -7.33 -1.91
N LEU A 193 -4.99 -8.50 -2.47
CA LEU A 193 -6.28 -8.74 -3.12
C LEU A 193 -7.49 -8.68 -2.16
N LEU A 194 -7.25 -8.79 -0.85
CA LEU A 194 -8.29 -8.62 0.17
C LEU A 194 -8.48 -7.15 0.58
N VAL A 195 -7.58 -6.24 0.19
CA VAL A 195 -7.63 -4.85 0.66
C VAL A 195 -8.84 -4.13 0.08
N LYS A 196 -8.96 -4.08 -1.25
CA LYS A 196 -10.04 -3.45 -2.02
C LYS A 196 -10.05 -3.99 -3.46
N GLU A 197 -11.17 -3.85 -4.16
CA GLU A 197 -11.35 -4.25 -5.56
C GLU A 197 -10.47 -3.47 -6.55
N ASP A 198 -10.14 -2.21 -6.24
CA ASP A 198 -9.32 -1.34 -7.08
C ASP A 198 -7.82 -1.66 -7.03
N VAL A 199 -7.38 -2.57 -6.15
CA VAL A 199 -6.00 -3.08 -6.07
C VAL A 199 -5.53 -3.71 -7.39
N VAL A 200 -6.45 -4.09 -8.27
CA VAL A 200 -6.11 -4.49 -9.65
C VAL A 200 -5.25 -3.44 -10.36
N LEU A 201 -5.40 -2.14 -10.05
CA LEU A 201 -4.61 -1.06 -10.66
C LEU A 201 -3.10 -1.19 -10.37
N ILE A 202 -2.70 -1.81 -9.25
CA ILE A 202 -1.27 -2.07 -8.96
C ILE A 202 -0.87 -3.52 -9.28
N VAL A 203 -1.79 -4.47 -9.09
CA VAL A 203 -1.52 -5.90 -9.29
C VAL A 203 -1.41 -6.28 -10.77
N LEU A 204 -2.25 -5.72 -11.63
CA LEU A 204 -2.21 -6.02 -13.06
C LEU A 204 -0.86 -5.59 -13.68
N PRO A 205 -0.38 -4.35 -13.48
CA PRO A 205 0.96 -3.96 -13.93
C PRO A 205 2.10 -4.73 -13.28
N LEU A 206 1.95 -5.16 -12.02
CA LEU A 206 2.93 -6.06 -11.38
C LEU A 206 3.03 -7.41 -12.11
N GLY A 207 1.90 -7.97 -12.56
CA GLY A 207 1.89 -9.16 -13.43
C GLY A 207 2.57 -8.94 -14.77
N VAL A 208 2.41 -7.75 -15.36
CA VAL A 208 3.13 -7.35 -16.60
C VAL A 208 4.63 -7.26 -16.34
N LEU A 209 5.07 -6.60 -15.26
CA LEU A 209 6.47 -6.51 -14.88
C LEU A 209 7.11 -7.90 -14.75
N LEU A 210 6.44 -8.83 -14.06
CA LEU A 210 6.92 -10.21 -13.93
C LEU A 210 7.08 -10.88 -15.30
N SER A 211 6.13 -10.69 -16.19
CA SER A 211 6.16 -11.25 -17.55
C SER A 211 7.31 -10.70 -18.38
N VAL A 212 7.54 -9.39 -18.32
CA VAL A 212 8.67 -8.69 -18.98
C VAL A 212 10.01 -9.17 -18.42
N ARG A 213 10.08 -9.50 -17.12
CA ARG A 213 11.27 -10.05 -16.47
C ARG A 213 11.44 -11.57 -16.63
N GLY A 214 10.68 -12.19 -17.55
CA GLY A 214 10.80 -13.61 -17.91
C GLY A 214 9.95 -14.58 -17.09
N GLU A 215 9.24 -14.10 -16.07
CA GLU A 215 8.39 -14.91 -15.19
C GLU A 215 6.96 -15.01 -15.73
N LYS A 216 6.81 -15.31 -17.04
CA LYS A 216 5.55 -15.23 -17.80
C LYS A 216 4.36 -15.91 -17.12
N ARG A 217 4.52 -17.15 -16.64
CA ARG A 217 3.44 -17.89 -15.96
C ARG A 217 2.97 -17.18 -14.69
N ARG A 218 3.91 -16.73 -13.86
CA ARG A 218 3.60 -16.03 -12.59
C ARG A 218 3.00 -14.65 -12.86
N GLY A 219 3.51 -13.95 -13.88
CA GLY A 219 2.96 -12.69 -14.35
C GLY A 219 1.53 -12.81 -14.83
N LEU A 220 1.22 -13.82 -15.66
CA LEU A 220 -0.14 -14.12 -16.11
C LEU A 220 -1.06 -14.46 -14.93
N ILE A 221 -0.64 -15.35 -14.03
CA ILE A 221 -1.43 -15.69 -12.82
C ILE A 221 -1.72 -14.45 -11.99
N THR A 222 -0.73 -13.57 -11.81
CA THR A 222 -0.88 -12.33 -11.04
C THR A 222 -1.90 -11.39 -11.70
N ALA A 223 -1.76 -11.15 -13.00
CA ALA A 223 -2.66 -10.30 -13.77
C ALA A 223 -4.11 -10.82 -13.74
N VAL A 224 -4.28 -12.12 -14.02
CA VAL A 224 -5.60 -12.77 -14.00
C VAL A 224 -6.19 -12.76 -12.59
N ALA A 225 -5.41 -13.05 -11.55
CA ALA A 225 -5.88 -13.01 -10.18
C ALA A 225 -6.35 -11.60 -9.77
N GLY A 226 -5.62 -10.55 -10.15
CA GLY A 226 -6.04 -9.17 -9.92
C GLY A 226 -7.38 -8.83 -10.59
N ILE A 227 -7.54 -9.19 -11.86
CA ILE A 227 -8.78 -8.96 -12.62
C ILE A 227 -9.93 -9.76 -12.00
N VAL A 228 -9.74 -11.05 -11.73
CA VAL A 228 -10.76 -11.92 -11.15
C VAL A 228 -11.18 -11.41 -9.77
N ALA A 229 -10.23 -11.00 -8.92
CA ALA A 229 -10.53 -10.44 -7.61
C ALA A 229 -11.33 -9.14 -7.71
N ALA A 230 -10.98 -8.23 -8.62
CA ALA A 230 -11.73 -6.99 -8.83
C ALA A 230 -13.16 -7.26 -9.33
N LEU A 231 -13.32 -8.18 -10.29
CA LEU A 231 -14.63 -8.57 -10.81
C LEU A 231 -15.47 -9.29 -9.75
N ALA A 232 -14.87 -10.19 -8.96
CA ALA A 232 -15.56 -10.87 -7.87
C ALA A 232 -15.95 -9.88 -6.76
N GLY A 233 -15.05 -8.99 -6.35
CA GLY A 233 -15.35 -7.92 -5.40
C GLY A 233 -16.54 -7.08 -5.86
N THR A 234 -16.49 -6.59 -7.10
CA THR A 234 -17.52 -5.68 -7.67
C THR A 234 -18.86 -6.38 -7.94
N PHE A 235 -18.84 -7.51 -8.65
CA PHE A 235 -20.06 -8.13 -9.21
C PHE A 235 -20.60 -9.29 -8.40
N LEU A 236 -19.79 -9.93 -7.56
CA LEU A 236 -20.22 -11.00 -6.66
C LEU A 236 -20.45 -10.44 -5.25
N LEU A 237 -19.41 -9.91 -4.60
CA LEU A 237 -19.52 -9.46 -3.20
C LEU A 237 -20.39 -8.20 -3.06
N MET A 238 -19.98 -7.10 -3.69
CA MET A 238 -20.67 -5.81 -3.50
C MET A 238 -22.12 -5.88 -4.00
N ARG A 239 -22.33 -6.40 -5.21
CA ARG A 239 -23.69 -6.60 -5.76
C ARG A 239 -24.57 -7.51 -4.89
N SER A 240 -24.05 -8.57 -4.30
CA SER A 240 -24.87 -9.44 -3.43
C SER A 240 -25.26 -8.77 -2.12
N LEU A 241 -24.46 -7.82 -1.62
CA LEU A 241 -24.70 -7.13 -0.35
C LEU A 241 -25.60 -5.89 -0.49
N ILE A 242 -25.52 -5.17 -1.62
CA ILE A 242 -26.25 -3.90 -1.82
C ILE A 242 -27.11 -3.86 -3.09
N GLY A 243 -27.21 -4.96 -3.83
CA GLY A 243 -28.04 -5.11 -5.03
C GLY A 243 -27.43 -4.55 -6.33
N VAL A 244 -26.43 -3.67 -6.23
CA VAL A 244 -25.78 -3.01 -7.38
C VAL A 244 -24.25 -3.02 -7.26
N PRO A 245 -23.50 -3.05 -8.36
CA PRO A 245 -22.05 -2.86 -8.33
C PRO A 245 -21.70 -1.37 -8.15
N THR A 246 -20.96 -1.01 -7.10
CA THR A 246 -20.41 0.36 -6.94
C THR A 246 -19.20 0.53 -7.86
N ARG A 247 -19.40 1.11 -9.04
CA ARG A 247 -18.36 1.25 -10.06
C ARG A 247 -17.69 2.63 -10.09
N ASN A 248 -18.25 3.62 -9.39
CA ASN A 248 -17.81 5.02 -9.37
C ASN A 248 -17.51 5.61 -10.76
N GLY A 249 -18.16 5.10 -11.82
CA GLY A 249 -17.84 5.44 -13.21
C GLY A 249 -18.15 6.89 -13.58
N TRP A 250 -18.98 7.57 -12.78
CA TRP A 250 -19.22 9.02 -12.86
C TRP A 250 -17.99 9.86 -12.54
N ARG A 251 -16.95 9.26 -11.94
CA ARG A 251 -15.65 9.92 -11.70
C ARG A 251 -14.78 9.99 -12.96
N ILE A 252 -15.20 9.42 -14.08
CA ILE A 252 -14.46 9.47 -15.34
C ILE A 252 -15.14 10.50 -16.25
N PRO A 253 -14.39 11.48 -16.79
CA PRO A 253 -14.96 12.57 -17.58
C PRO A 253 -15.52 12.07 -18.92
N PHE A 254 -16.11 12.99 -19.69
CA PHE A 254 -16.65 12.73 -21.03
C PHE A 254 -17.72 11.64 -21.10
N GLY A 255 -18.42 11.35 -19.98
CA GLY A 255 -19.48 10.35 -19.93
C GLY A 255 -19.03 8.94 -19.54
N GLY A 256 -17.90 8.82 -18.82
CA GLY A 256 -17.40 7.53 -18.32
C GLY A 256 -16.30 6.93 -19.21
N VAL A 257 -15.93 5.67 -18.94
CA VAL A 257 -14.83 4.96 -19.64
C VAL A 257 -14.97 5.03 -21.17
N GLY A 258 -16.13 4.65 -21.70
CA GLY A 258 -16.37 4.64 -23.15
C GLY A 258 -16.32 6.02 -23.77
N GLY A 259 -16.82 7.03 -23.05
CA GLY A 259 -16.79 8.42 -23.46
C GLY A 259 -15.37 8.99 -23.48
N PHE A 260 -14.58 8.74 -22.43
CA PHE A 260 -13.16 9.11 -22.40
C PHE A 260 -12.37 8.47 -23.53
N ILE A 261 -12.57 7.16 -23.78
CA ILE A 261 -11.92 6.46 -24.89
C ILE A 261 -12.31 7.07 -26.23
N LYS A 262 -13.60 7.33 -26.46
CA LYS A 262 -14.08 7.98 -27.68
C LYS A 262 -13.41 9.34 -27.87
N GLU A 263 -13.37 10.16 -26.82
CA GLU A 263 -12.80 11.51 -26.83
C GLU A 263 -11.32 11.51 -27.22
N CYS A 264 -10.54 10.51 -26.78
CA CYS A 264 -9.14 10.34 -27.19
C CYS A 264 -8.96 10.25 -28.71
N PHE A 265 -9.95 9.74 -29.46
CA PHE A 265 -9.88 9.60 -30.91
C PHE A 265 -10.65 10.70 -31.66
N THR A 266 -11.77 11.17 -31.11
CA THR A 266 -12.63 12.16 -31.78
C THR A 266 -12.20 13.60 -31.51
N SER A 267 -11.60 13.87 -30.35
CA SER A 267 -11.22 15.22 -29.92
C SER A 267 -10.04 15.19 -28.93
N PRO A 268 -8.85 14.70 -29.35
CA PRO A 268 -7.69 14.52 -28.47
C PRO A 268 -7.23 15.83 -27.79
N THR A 269 -7.46 16.98 -28.42
CA THR A 269 -7.15 18.29 -27.82
C THR A 269 -7.95 18.54 -26.53
N ASN A 270 -9.19 18.03 -26.43
CA ASN A 270 -9.99 18.15 -25.20
C ASN A 270 -9.41 17.31 -24.07
N VAL A 271 -8.94 16.10 -24.39
CA VAL A 271 -8.27 15.22 -23.42
C VAL A 271 -6.97 15.86 -22.91
N VAL A 272 -6.16 16.43 -23.81
CA VAL A 272 -4.93 17.14 -23.41
C VAL A 272 -5.25 18.36 -22.54
N LYS A 273 -6.24 19.17 -22.91
CA LYS A 273 -6.69 20.32 -22.10
C LYS A 273 -7.14 19.88 -20.71
N TYR A 274 -7.91 18.80 -20.63
CA TYR A 274 -8.38 18.24 -19.36
C TYR A 274 -7.24 17.70 -18.49
N LEU A 275 -6.32 16.90 -19.05
CA LEU A 275 -5.19 16.35 -18.29
C LEU A 275 -4.17 17.43 -17.89
N SER A 276 -4.18 18.58 -18.56
CA SER A 276 -3.35 19.74 -18.25
C SER A 276 -4.06 20.77 -17.35
N SER A 277 -5.32 20.55 -17.00
CA SER A 277 -6.09 21.46 -16.13
C SER A 277 -5.91 21.13 -14.65
N ASP A 278 -6.24 22.10 -13.81
CA ASP A 278 -6.17 22.02 -12.35
C ASP A 278 -4.76 21.60 -11.87
N GLU A 279 -4.69 20.91 -10.74
CA GLU A 279 -3.44 20.43 -10.13
C GLU A 279 -2.93 19.10 -10.74
N ARG A 280 -3.49 18.60 -11.85
CA ARG A 280 -3.12 17.26 -12.40
C ARG A 280 -1.66 17.16 -12.83
N PRO A 281 -1.05 18.15 -13.52
CA PRO A 281 0.38 18.10 -13.81
C PRO A 281 1.22 18.23 -12.54
N ALA A 282 0.80 19.09 -11.61
CA ALA A 282 1.46 19.29 -10.33
C ALA A 282 1.42 18.01 -9.47
N TYR A 283 0.36 17.21 -9.55
CA TYR A 283 0.26 15.91 -8.91
C TYR A 283 1.38 14.96 -9.34
N LEU A 284 1.60 14.79 -10.65
CA LEU A 284 2.71 13.97 -11.13
C LEU A 284 4.05 14.52 -10.64
N TRP A 285 4.25 15.84 -10.72
CA TRP A 285 5.44 16.46 -10.17
C TRP A 285 5.62 16.12 -8.68
N LYS A 286 4.56 16.24 -7.86
CA LYS A 286 4.58 15.95 -6.42
C LYS A 286 4.84 14.47 -6.12
N MET A 287 4.46 13.56 -7.02
CA MET A 287 4.75 12.13 -6.90
C MET A 287 6.21 11.76 -7.21
N PHE A 288 6.86 12.48 -8.13
CA PHE A 288 8.23 12.15 -8.59
C PHE A 288 9.33 13.05 -8.00
N ALA A 289 9.03 14.30 -7.66
CA ALA A 289 9.99 15.27 -7.16
C ALA A 289 10.63 14.88 -5.81
N PRO A 290 9.90 14.30 -4.82
CA PRO A 290 10.53 13.80 -3.59
C PRO A 290 11.56 12.68 -3.83
N LEU A 291 11.53 12.06 -5.02
CA LEU A 291 12.45 11.02 -5.45
C LEU A 291 13.51 11.55 -6.42
N ALA A 292 13.60 12.87 -6.58
CA ALA A 292 14.47 13.57 -7.54
C ALA A 292 14.38 12.99 -8.96
N PHE A 293 13.19 12.50 -9.34
CA PHE A 293 12.95 11.80 -10.62
C PHE A 293 13.82 10.55 -10.85
N MET A 294 14.53 10.06 -9.83
CA MET A 294 15.42 8.90 -9.95
C MET A 294 14.66 7.59 -10.23
N SER A 295 13.36 7.55 -9.97
CA SER A 295 12.51 6.39 -10.29
C SER A 295 12.58 6.02 -11.78
N PHE A 296 12.79 6.99 -12.68
CA PHE A 296 12.90 6.75 -14.12
C PHE A 296 14.17 5.99 -14.54
N LEU A 297 15.13 5.76 -13.63
CA LEU A 297 16.27 4.86 -13.86
C LEU A 297 15.85 3.37 -13.92
N ALA A 298 14.65 3.04 -13.44
CA ALA A 298 14.03 1.73 -13.58
C ALA A 298 12.58 1.87 -14.08
N PRO A 299 12.39 2.29 -15.34
CA PRO A 299 11.06 2.61 -15.87
C PRO A 299 10.13 1.40 -15.83
N GLU A 300 10.65 0.19 -15.96
CA GLU A 300 9.83 -1.02 -15.88
C GLU A 300 9.25 -1.26 -14.48
N VAL A 301 9.91 -0.78 -13.41
CA VAL A 301 9.38 -0.83 -12.04
C VAL A 301 8.38 0.31 -11.83
N VAL A 302 8.64 1.50 -12.38
CA VAL A 302 7.68 2.63 -12.36
C VAL A 302 6.36 2.25 -13.02
N MET A 303 6.40 1.43 -14.08
CA MET A 303 5.19 0.95 -14.75
C MET A 303 4.23 0.17 -13.85
N VAL A 304 4.70 -0.36 -12.71
CA VAL A 304 3.80 -0.96 -11.73
C VAL A 304 2.78 0.06 -11.21
N SER A 305 3.18 1.34 -11.06
CA SER A 305 2.32 2.42 -10.59
C SER A 305 1.54 3.13 -11.71
N ALA A 306 1.74 2.76 -12.98
CA ALA A 306 1.23 3.53 -14.12
C ALA A 306 -0.29 3.63 -14.12
N LEU A 307 -1.02 2.52 -13.89
CA LEU A 307 -2.49 2.56 -13.91
C LEU A 307 -3.07 3.35 -12.73
N VAL A 308 -2.43 3.29 -11.55
CA VAL A 308 -2.84 4.10 -10.39
C VAL A 308 -2.68 5.58 -10.70
N LEU A 309 -1.48 5.99 -11.13
CA LEU A 309 -1.18 7.39 -11.46
C LEU A 309 -2.10 7.91 -12.58
N PHE A 310 -2.31 7.11 -13.62
CA PHE A 310 -3.18 7.46 -14.73
C PHE A 310 -4.64 7.58 -14.30
N SER A 311 -5.17 6.59 -13.55
CA SER A 311 -6.53 6.62 -13.03
C SER A 311 -6.78 7.85 -12.15
N ASN A 312 -5.79 8.19 -11.32
CA ASN A 312 -5.85 9.37 -10.45
C ASN A 312 -5.92 10.67 -11.25
N MET A 313 -5.11 10.82 -12.30
CA MET A 313 -5.16 11.99 -13.19
C MET A 313 -6.45 12.09 -13.99
N VAL A 314 -6.97 10.96 -14.49
CA VAL A 314 -8.20 10.95 -15.31
C VAL A 314 -9.41 11.35 -14.48
N SER A 315 -9.40 11.08 -13.18
CA SER A 315 -10.56 11.30 -12.32
C SER A 315 -11.05 12.76 -12.29
N THR A 316 -12.37 12.92 -12.24
CA THR A 316 -13.05 14.17 -11.89
C THR A 316 -13.12 14.39 -10.38
N PHE A 317 -12.76 13.39 -9.58
CA PHE A 317 -12.75 13.48 -8.12
C PHE A 317 -11.39 13.99 -7.63
N TRP A 318 -11.38 15.22 -7.13
CA TRP A 318 -10.15 15.97 -6.85
C TRP A 318 -9.21 15.30 -5.83
N TYR A 319 -9.73 14.53 -4.88
CA TYR A 319 -8.94 13.77 -3.91
C TYR A 319 -7.94 12.83 -4.60
N GLN A 320 -8.27 12.29 -5.78
CA GLN A 320 -7.44 11.28 -6.43
C GLN A 320 -6.15 11.86 -7.02
N PHE A 321 -6.13 13.14 -7.40
CA PHE A 321 -4.93 13.82 -7.90
C PHE A 321 -4.34 14.82 -6.90
N HIS A 322 -4.55 14.59 -5.61
CA HIS A 322 -3.92 15.35 -4.52
C HIS A 322 -3.16 14.39 -3.59
N ILE A 323 -1.90 14.70 -3.29
CA ILE A 323 -1.00 13.79 -2.56
C ILE A 323 -1.34 13.70 -1.07
N GLU A 324 -2.15 14.63 -0.59
CA GLU A 324 -2.66 14.71 0.76
C GLU A 324 -3.63 13.55 1.08
N TYR A 325 -4.12 12.83 0.06
CA TYR A 325 -5.11 11.75 0.20
C TYR A 325 -4.55 10.36 -0.15
N HIS A 326 -5.16 9.34 0.43
CA HIS A 326 -4.75 7.92 0.39
C HIS A 326 -4.58 7.30 -0.99
N TYR A 327 -5.24 7.83 -2.03
CA TYR A 327 -5.13 7.32 -3.41
C TYR A 327 -3.70 7.31 -3.95
N SER A 328 -2.87 8.23 -3.46
CA SER A 328 -1.48 8.36 -3.88
C SER A 328 -0.58 7.28 -3.28
N LEU A 329 -0.90 6.81 -2.06
CA LEU A 329 -0.11 5.81 -1.33
C LEU A 329 0.16 4.56 -2.16
N VAL A 330 -0.85 4.08 -2.89
CA VAL A 330 -0.79 2.83 -3.65
C VAL A 330 0.34 2.85 -4.69
N ALA A 331 0.62 4.01 -5.27
CA ALA A 331 1.67 4.18 -6.28
C ALA A 331 3.08 4.29 -5.67
N VAL A 332 3.24 4.87 -4.47
CA VAL A 332 4.55 5.22 -3.89
C VAL A 332 5.51 4.03 -3.75
N PRO A 333 5.09 2.83 -3.28
CA PRO A 333 5.97 1.67 -3.13
C PRO A 333 6.83 1.35 -4.35
N ALA A 334 6.22 1.29 -5.54
CA ALA A 334 6.97 0.96 -6.75
C ALA A 334 7.86 2.11 -7.20
N LEU A 335 7.44 3.37 -7.00
CA LEU A 335 8.26 4.54 -7.31
C LEU A 335 9.54 4.57 -6.46
N VAL A 336 9.44 4.31 -5.15
CA VAL A 336 10.59 4.23 -4.23
C VAL A 336 11.48 3.06 -4.58
N LEU A 337 10.92 1.87 -4.82
CA LEU A 337 11.72 0.69 -5.20
C LEU A 337 12.37 0.84 -6.58
N ALA A 338 11.78 1.60 -7.50
CA ALA A 338 12.38 1.94 -8.79
C ALA A 338 13.67 2.75 -8.61
N VAL A 339 13.73 3.69 -7.65
CA VAL A 339 14.96 4.42 -7.29
C VAL A 339 16.05 3.44 -6.86
N VAL A 340 15.71 2.47 -6.00
CA VAL A 340 16.66 1.46 -5.49
C VAL A 340 17.22 0.61 -6.63
N VAL A 341 16.34 0.10 -7.51
CA VAL A 341 16.74 -0.70 -8.66
C VAL A 341 17.61 0.10 -9.62
N GLY A 342 17.21 1.34 -9.92
CA GLY A 342 17.92 2.26 -10.79
C GLY A 342 19.32 2.60 -10.28
N ALA A 343 19.43 3.00 -9.01
CA ALA A 343 20.71 3.29 -8.37
C ALA A 343 21.64 2.05 -8.32
N GLY A 344 21.07 0.85 -8.11
CA GLY A 344 21.81 -0.40 -8.17
C GLY A 344 22.44 -0.66 -9.55
N ARG A 345 21.72 -0.32 -10.64
CA ARG A 345 22.24 -0.43 -12.03
C ARG A 345 23.41 0.50 -12.29
N LEU A 346 23.31 1.77 -11.87
CA LEU A 346 24.37 2.75 -12.08
C LEU A 346 25.67 2.33 -11.39
N ARG A 347 25.56 1.79 -10.16
CA ARG A 347 26.71 1.25 -9.46
C ARG A 347 27.33 0.05 -10.16
N GLY A 348 26.52 -0.86 -10.70
CA GLY A 348 27.00 -2.02 -11.45
C GLY A 348 27.74 -1.65 -12.74
N ARG A 349 27.49 -0.47 -13.31
CA ARG A 349 28.20 0.07 -14.48
C ARG A 349 29.46 0.86 -14.12
N ALA A 350 29.58 1.32 -12.87
CA ALA A 350 30.73 2.07 -12.36
C ALA A 350 31.83 1.16 -11.79
N ARG A 351 31.59 -0.16 -11.78
CA ARG A 351 32.57 -1.23 -11.52
C ARG A 351 32.88 -1.92 -12.83
#